data_AF-L7JVZ2-F1
#
_entry.id   AF-L7JVZ2-F1
#
_cell.length_a   1.000
_cell.length_b   1.000
_cell.length_c   1.000
_cell.angle_alpha   90.00
_cell.angle_beta   90.00
_cell.angle_gamma   90.00
#
_symmetry.space_group_name_H-M   'P 1'
#
loop_
_entity.id
_entity.type
_entity.pdbx_description
1 polymer ?
#
loop_
_entity_poly.entity_id
_entity_poly.type
_entity_poly.pdbx_seq_one_letter_code
_entity_poly.pdbx_strand_id
1 'polypeptide(L)'
;GMRPFLTRKFVPAPIKMLLVKSVLLSIATYGCELYGMSTVRLAPLQRVIDHALKEVLSFGSSYCRKAAYKELRIDCVVIRAAKLRTRAFLKWKSRR
;
A
#
# COMPACT_ATOMS: atom_id res chain seq x y z
N GLY A 1 2.30 -9.63 14.47
CA GLY A 1 1.94 -9.28 13.07
C GLY A 1 0.49 -8.81 12.99
N MET A 2 0.11 -7.94 12.04
CA MET A 2 -1.23 -7.34 11.98
C MET A 2 -2.36 -8.27 11.48
N ARG A 3 -2.02 -9.49 11.04
CA ARG A 3 -2.98 -10.50 10.53
C ARG A 3 -4.17 -10.82 11.46
N PRO A 4 -4.01 -10.98 12.79
CA PRO A 4 -5.14 -11.28 13.69
C PRO A 4 -6.21 -10.17 13.71
N PHE A 5 -5.81 -8.93 13.44
CA PHE A 5 -6.73 -7.79 13.35
C PHE A 5 -7.48 -7.77 12.01
N LEU A 6 -6.78 -8.03 10.90
CA LEU A 6 -7.38 -8.02 9.56
C LEU A 6 -8.37 -9.17 9.35
N THR A 7 -8.12 -10.33 9.98
CA THR A 7 -8.94 -11.54 9.85
C THR A 7 -10.15 -11.58 10.80
N ARG A 8 -10.19 -10.72 11.84
CA ARG A 8 -11.29 -10.69 12.82
C ARG A 8 -12.62 -10.28 12.18
N LYS A 9 -13.63 -11.15 12.22
CA LYS A 9 -14.97 -10.88 11.66
C LYS A 9 -15.72 -9.73 12.36
N PHE A 10 -15.43 -9.50 13.65
CA PHE A 10 -16.08 -8.46 14.44
C PHE A 10 -15.72 -7.03 14.00
N VAL A 11 -14.56 -6.83 13.36
CA VAL A 11 -14.13 -5.50 12.94
C VAL A 11 -14.70 -5.18 11.55
N PRO A 12 -15.43 -4.05 11.38
CA PRO A 12 -15.92 -3.62 10.07
C PRO A 12 -14.82 -3.47 9.02
N ALA A 13 -15.12 -3.88 7.78
CA ALA A 13 -14.20 -3.77 6.65
C ALA A 13 -13.66 -2.34 6.40
N PRO A 14 -14.45 -1.26 6.55
CA PRO A 14 -13.94 0.11 6.39
C PRO A 14 -12.81 0.46 7.38
N ILE A 15 -12.91 0.00 8.64
CA ILE A 15 -11.89 0.26 9.67
C ILE A 15 -10.59 -0.46 9.34
N LYS A 16 -10.69 -1.72 8.92
CA LYS A 16 -9.52 -2.49 8.47
C LYS A 16 -8.86 -1.83 7.25
N MET A 17 -9.69 -1.38 6.30
CA MET A 17 -9.21 -0.70 5.10
C MET A 17 -8.50 0.61 5.44
N LEU A 18 -9.02 1.38 6.38
CA LEU A 18 -8.38 2.60 6.88
C LEU A 18 -6.98 2.27 7.41
N LEU A 19 -6.83 1.22 8.22
CA LEU A 19 -5.55 0.79 8.75
C LEU A 19 -4.57 0.33 7.65
N VAL A 20 -5.05 -0.37 6.61
CA VAL A 20 -4.19 -0.71 5.46
C VAL A 20 -3.69 0.57 4.76
N LYS A 21 -4.58 1.54 4.52
CA LYS A 21 -4.27 2.78 3.81
C LYS A 21 -3.38 3.74 4.62
N SER A 22 -3.66 3.92 5.90
CA SER A 22 -2.98 4.91 6.74
C SER A 22 -1.70 4.37 7.36
N VAL A 23 -1.67 3.08 7.75
CA VAL A 23 -0.55 2.48 8.46
C VAL A 23 0.30 1.62 7.54
N LEU A 24 -0.25 0.53 6.98
CA LEU A 24 0.54 -0.42 6.21
C LEU A 24 1.15 0.20 4.95
N LEU A 25 0.36 0.98 4.21
CA LEU A 25 0.85 1.64 3.00
C LEU A 25 1.93 2.67 3.34
N SER A 26 1.76 3.44 4.43
CA SER A 26 2.75 4.41 4.89
C SER A 26 4.06 3.74 5.28
N ILE A 27 4.01 2.63 6.04
CA ILE A 27 5.17 1.84 6.41
C ILE A 27 5.86 1.26 5.17
N ALA A 28 5.09 0.68 4.24
CA ALA A 28 5.63 0.10 3.01
C ALA A 28 6.30 1.16 2.10
N THR A 29 5.77 2.38 2.08
CA THR A 29 6.34 3.49 1.29
C THR A 29 7.38 4.31 2.03
N TYR A 30 7.68 3.97 3.30
CA TYR A 30 8.68 4.68 4.08
C TYR A 30 10.05 4.57 3.41
N GLY A 31 10.76 5.69 3.27
CA GLY A 31 12.05 5.74 2.59
C GLY A 31 12.01 5.59 1.06
N CYS A 32 10.83 5.41 0.45
CA CYS A 32 10.72 5.31 -1.00
C CYS A 32 11.13 6.60 -1.73
N GLU A 33 11.07 7.76 -1.06
CA GLU A 33 11.59 9.03 -1.59
C GLU A 33 13.09 8.94 -1.94
N LEU A 34 13.85 8.22 -1.10
CA LEU A 34 15.30 8.06 -1.22
C LEU A 34 15.66 6.84 -2.07
N TYR A 35 15.04 5.68 -1.78
CA TYR A 35 15.43 4.37 -2.33
C TYR A 35 14.42 3.78 -3.33
N GLY A 36 13.24 4.38 -3.49
CA GLY A 36 12.01 3.71 -3.93
C GLY A 36 11.72 3.65 -5.42
N MET A 37 12.69 3.31 -6.27
CA MET A 37 12.42 3.08 -7.71
C MET A 37 12.78 1.69 -8.23
N SER A 38 13.45 0.86 -7.42
CA SER A 38 13.71 -0.52 -7.83
C SER A 38 12.43 -1.33 -7.73
N THR A 39 11.90 -1.76 -8.88
CA THR A 39 10.76 -2.67 -8.97
C THR A 39 11.02 -3.98 -8.22
N VAL A 40 12.27 -4.44 -8.19
CA VAL A 40 12.72 -5.62 -7.44
C VAL A 40 12.51 -5.43 -5.93
N ARG A 41 12.84 -4.25 -5.39
CA ARG A 41 12.64 -3.93 -3.96
C ARG A 41 11.18 -3.66 -3.60
N LEU A 42 10.41 -3.10 -4.53
CA LEU A 42 8.99 -2.78 -4.31
C LEU A 42 8.08 -4.00 -4.46
N ALA A 43 8.47 -5.00 -5.24
CA ALA A 43 7.71 -6.24 -5.44
C ALA A 43 7.33 -6.96 -4.13
N PRO A 44 8.26 -7.23 -3.18
CA PRO A 44 7.88 -7.87 -1.91
C PRO A 44 6.95 -6.98 -1.07
N LEU A 45 7.15 -5.67 -1.06
CA LEU A 45 6.30 -4.72 -0.33
C LEU A 45 4.87 -4.71 -0.89
N GLN A 46 4.74 -4.73 -2.22
CA GLN A 46 3.45 -4.80 -2.89
C GLN A 46 2.71 -6.10 -2.58
N ARG A 47 3.43 -7.25 -2.51
CA ARG A 47 2.83 -8.53 -2.10
C ARG A 47 2.26 -8.49 -0.68
N VAL A 48 2.93 -7.81 0.25
CA VAL A 48 2.42 -7.66 1.64
C VAL A 48 1.12 -6.86 1.65
N ILE A 49 1.05 -5.76 0.89
CA ILE A 49 -0.18 -4.96 0.78
C ILE A 49 -1.29 -5.74 0.10
N ASP A 50 -1.00 -6.46 -0.98
CA ASP A 50 -1.98 -7.30 -1.67
C ASP A 50 -2.55 -8.39 -0.76
N HIS A 51 -1.69 -9.02 0.05
CA HIS A 51 -2.12 -10.03 1.03
C HIS A 51 -3.03 -9.42 2.10
N ALA A 52 -2.69 -8.23 2.60
CA ALA A 52 -3.54 -7.50 3.54
C ALA A 52 -4.89 -7.13 2.92
N LEU A 53 -4.91 -6.64 1.68
CA LEU A 53 -6.15 -6.32 0.96
C LEU A 53 -7.02 -7.57 0.73
N LYS A 54 -6.39 -8.70 0.37
CA LYS A 54 -7.08 -9.97 0.21
C LYS A 54 -7.74 -10.43 1.52
N GLU A 55 -7.03 -10.32 2.65
CA GLU A 55 -7.57 -10.65 3.98
C GLU A 55 -8.74 -9.72 4.36
N VAL A 56 -8.62 -8.41 4.14
CA VAL A 56 -9.68 -7.46 4.50
C VAL A 56 -10.95 -7.69 3.72
N LEU A 57 -10.82 -7.93 2.41
CA LEU A 57 -11.96 -8.14 1.52
C LEU A 57 -12.51 -9.58 1.59
N SER A 58 -11.87 -10.46 2.37
CA SER A 58 -12.23 -11.88 2.48
C SER A 58 -12.36 -12.57 1.11
N PHE A 59 -11.59 -12.11 0.10
CA PHE A 59 -11.60 -12.73 -1.21
C PHE A 59 -10.87 -14.08 -1.16
N GLY A 60 -11.53 -15.13 -1.65
CA GLY A 60 -10.97 -16.47 -1.81
C GLY A 60 -9.94 -16.53 -2.95
N SER A 61 -10.15 -17.43 -3.92
CA SER A 61 -9.27 -17.58 -5.10
C SER A 61 -9.44 -16.45 -6.13
N SER A 62 -10.58 -15.75 -6.16
CA SER A 62 -10.98 -14.78 -7.18
C SER A 62 -10.43 -13.36 -7.01
N TYR A 63 -9.30 -13.18 -6.31
CA TYR A 63 -8.75 -11.85 -6.04
C TYR A 63 -8.13 -11.22 -7.31
N CYS A 64 -8.77 -10.18 -7.85
CA CYS A 64 -8.18 -9.35 -8.91
C CYS A 64 -7.57 -8.08 -8.32
N ARG A 65 -6.23 -7.99 -8.32
CA ARG A 65 -5.48 -6.82 -7.83
C ARG A 65 -5.95 -5.53 -8.48
N LYS A 66 -5.98 -5.47 -9.83
CA LYS A 66 -6.31 -4.24 -10.55
C LYS A 66 -7.71 -3.72 -10.19
N ALA A 67 -8.69 -4.63 -10.08
CA ALA A 67 -10.04 -4.28 -9.65
C ALA A 67 -10.05 -3.77 -8.20
N ALA A 68 -9.42 -4.49 -7.27
CA ALA A 68 -9.38 -4.09 -5.86
C ALA A 68 -8.77 -2.69 -5.65
N TYR A 69 -7.66 -2.37 -6.32
CA TYR A 69 -7.04 -1.05 -6.20
C TYR A 69 -7.91 0.07 -6.79
N LYS A 70 -8.60 -0.21 -7.90
CA LYS A 70 -9.53 0.74 -8.54
C LYS A 70 -10.74 1.03 -7.64
N GLU A 71 -11.40 -0.02 -7.14
CA GLU A 71 -12.56 0.11 -6.24
C GLU A 71 -12.21 0.82 -4.94
N LEU A 72 -11.06 0.46 -4.34
CA LEU A 72 -10.62 1.03 -3.08
C LEU A 72 -9.98 2.41 -3.22
N ARG A 73 -9.79 2.90 -4.45
CA ARG A 73 -9.07 4.15 -4.78
C ARG A 73 -7.70 4.21 -4.11
N ILE A 74 -6.95 3.11 -4.19
CA ILE A 74 -5.58 2.99 -3.66
C ILE A 74 -4.60 3.03 -4.82
N ASP A 75 -3.54 3.81 -4.69
CA ASP A 75 -2.40 3.74 -5.61
C ASP A 75 -1.55 2.50 -5.32
N CYS A 76 -1.09 1.81 -6.38
CA CYS A 76 -0.05 0.78 -6.24
C CYS A 76 1.18 1.35 -5.53
N VAL A 77 1.87 0.50 -4.75
CA VAL A 77 3.09 0.88 -4.00
C VAL A 77 4.13 1.54 -4.92
N VAL A 78 4.29 1.03 -6.14
CA VAL A 78 5.20 1.60 -7.16
C VAL A 78 4.80 3.02 -7.58
N ILE A 79 3.52 3.24 -7.89
CA ILE A 79 3.01 4.56 -8.30
C ILE A 79 3.16 5.55 -7.14
N ARG A 80 2.85 5.12 -5.92
CA ARG A 80 2.99 5.96 -4.73
C ARG A 80 4.44 6.30 -4.43
N ALA A 81 5.35 5.34 -4.53
CA ALA A 81 6.78 5.55 -4.41
C ALA A 81 7.30 6.56 -5.46
N ALA A 82 6.82 6.46 -6.71
CA ALA A 82 7.14 7.41 -7.76
C ALA A 82 6.66 8.83 -7.44
N LYS A 83 5.39 8.98 -7.02
CA LYS A 83 4.82 10.27 -6.59
C LYS A 83 5.63 10.90 -5.45
N LEU A 84 5.98 10.09 -4.44
CA LEU A 84 6.78 10.52 -3.29
C LEU A 84 8.17 11.01 -3.72
N ARG A 85 8.86 10.26 -4.59
CA ARG A 85 10.17 10.67 -5.13
C ARG A 85 10.08 11.97 -5.93
N THR A 86 9.09 12.11 -6.81
CA THR A 86 8.89 13.34 -7.57
C THR A 86 8.67 14.53 -6.65
N ARG A 87 7.85 14.36 -5.59
CA ARG A 87 7.65 15.39 -4.56
C ARG A 87 8.95 15.74 -3.84
N ALA A 88 9.75 14.75 -3.45
CA ALA A 88 11.02 14.97 -2.76
C ALA A 88 12.00 15.76 -3.65
N PHE A 89 12.09 15.38 -4.94
CA PHE A 89 12.91 16.10 -5.92
C PHE A 89 12.49 17.56 -6.07
N LEU A 90 11.19 17.84 -6.21
CA LEU A 90 10.67 19.21 -6.30
C LEU A 90 10.96 20.02 -5.04
N LYS A 91 10.78 19.43 -3.85
CA LYS A 91 11.08 20.05 -2.56
C LYS A 91 12.56 20.38 -2.39
N TRP A 92 13.46 19.53 -2.89
CA TRP A 92 14.89 19.81 -2.86
C TRP A 92 15.28 20.87 -3.88
N LYS A 93 14.67 20.86 -5.08
CA LYS A 93 14.88 21.89 -6.09
C LYS A 93 14.45 23.28 -5.58
N SER A 94 13.36 23.38 -4.83
CA SER A 94 12.89 24.65 -4.25
C SER A 94 13.71 25.14 -3.05
N ARG A 95 14.67 24.33 -2.56
CA ARG A 95 15.54 24.66 -1.41
C ARG A 95 16.96 25.01 -1.82
N ARG A 96 17.27 24.93 -3.11
CA ARG A 96 18.54 25.34 -3.71
C ARG A 96 18.33 26.68 -4.39
#